data_AF-A0A947JB24-F1
#
_entry.id   AF-A0A947JB24-F1
#
_cell.length_a   1.000
_cell.length_b   1.000
_cell.length_c   1.000
_cell.angle_alpha   90.00
_cell.angle_beta   90.00
_cell.angle_gamma   90.00
#
_symmetry.space_group_name_H-M   'P 1'
#
loop_
_entity.id
_entity.type
_entity.pdbx_description
1 polymer ?
#
loop_
_entity_poly.entity_id
_entity_poly.type
_entity_poly.pdbx_seq_one_letter_code
_entity_poly.pdbx_strand_id
1 'polypeptide(L)'
;MNTAKFLEETKVLENKLRQKAGDESGRLGFPILVKQLLDQGKIDEQIVADLKKLWELRNKVYSTPTPEDSISDEAQALLASLISNLKLQ
;
A
#
# COMPACT_ATOMS: atom_id res chain seq x y z
N MET A 1 -11.58 -8.76 -7.18
CA MET A 1 -10.16 -9.16 -7.12
C MET A 1 -10.00 -10.24 -6.07
N ASN A 2 -9.14 -11.24 -6.28
CA ASN A 2 -8.89 -12.28 -5.27
C ASN A 2 -7.79 -11.86 -4.28
N THR A 3 -7.69 -12.55 -3.15
CA THR A 3 -6.75 -12.30 -2.06
C THR A 3 -5.29 -12.33 -2.53
N ALA A 4 -4.92 -13.31 -3.35
CA ALA A 4 -3.57 -13.45 -3.87
C ALA A 4 -3.16 -12.22 -4.70
N LYS A 5 -4.02 -11.79 -5.63
CA LYS A 5 -3.79 -10.61 -6.48
C LYS A 5 -3.74 -9.33 -5.66
N PHE A 6 -4.59 -9.18 -4.64
CA PHE A 6 -4.53 -8.03 -3.73
C PHE A 6 -3.20 -7.95 -2.98
N LEU A 7 -2.71 -9.08 -2.46
CA LEU A 7 -1.41 -9.14 -1.78
C LEU A 7 -0.23 -8.86 -2.74
N GLU A 8 -0.33 -9.31 -3.99
CA GLU A 8 0.65 -9.01 -5.02
C GLU A 8 0.68 -7.51 -5.37
N GLU A 9 -0.47 -6.91 -5.67
CA GLU A 9 -0.55 -5.50 -6.04
C GLU A 9 -0.16 -4.57 -4.88
N THR A 10 -0.50 -4.92 -3.64
CA THR A 10 -0.02 -4.17 -2.45
C THR A 10 1.50 -4.26 -2.28
N LYS A 11 2.11 -5.42 -2.57
CA LYS A 11 3.58 -5.57 -2.58
C LYS A 11 4.23 -4.74 -3.69
N VAL A 12 3.63 -4.68 -4.87
CA VAL A 12 4.10 -3.81 -5.98
C VAL A 12 4.06 -2.34 -5.56
N LEU A 13 2.96 -1.91 -4.93
CA LEU A 13 2.84 -0.55 -4.38
C LEU A 13 3.92 -0.27 -3.33
N GLU A 14 4.14 -1.19 -2.38
CA GLU A 14 5.18 -1.04 -1.36
C GLU A 14 6.57 -0.87 -1.96
N ASN A 15 6.94 -1.70 -2.94
CA ASN A 15 8.22 -1.60 -3.63
C ASN A 15 8.41 -0.24 -4.32
N LYS A 16 7.35 0.30 -4.91
CA LYS A 16 7.40 1.61 -5.55
C LYS A 16 7.51 2.75 -4.53
N LEU A 17 6.83 2.66 -3.39
CA LEU A 17 7.01 3.60 -2.28
C LEU A 17 8.47 3.58 -1.77
N ARG A 18 9.07 2.39 -1.67
CA ARG A 18 10.48 2.21 -1.29
C ARG A 18 11.43 2.87 -2.28
N GLN A 19 11.27 2.61 -3.58
CA GLN A 19 12.04 3.29 -4.63
C GLN A 19 11.88 4.81 -4.54
N LYS A 20 10.64 5.29 -4.40
CA LYS A 20 10.34 6.71 -4.28
C LYS A 20 10.98 7.34 -3.04
N ALA A 21 11.14 6.58 -1.94
CA ALA A 21 11.79 7.03 -0.72
C ALA A 21 13.33 6.91 -0.75
N GLY A 22 13.88 6.13 -1.69
CA GLY A 22 15.30 5.74 -1.70
C GLY A 22 15.65 4.63 -0.71
N ASP A 23 14.67 3.85 -0.22
CA ASP A 23 14.89 2.68 0.65
C ASP A 23 14.72 1.36 -0.13
N GLU A 24 15.50 1.19 -1.18
CA GLU A 24 15.51 -0.07 -1.95
C GLU A 24 16.01 -1.26 -1.12
N SER A 25 16.71 -0.98 -0.01
CA SER A 25 17.22 -1.99 0.92
C SER A 25 16.14 -2.66 1.77
N GLY A 26 14.91 -2.12 1.78
CA GLY A 26 13.81 -2.67 2.56
C GLY A 26 13.98 -2.54 4.08
N ARG A 27 14.89 -1.67 4.55
CA ARG A 27 15.25 -1.58 5.97
C ARG A 27 14.20 -0.84 6.79
N LEU A 28 13.41 0.03 6.16
CA LEU A 28 12.39 0.79 6.85
C LEU A 28 11.10 -0.03 6.97
N GLY A 29 10.53 -0.03 8.17
CA GLY A 29 9.14 -0.47 8.35
C GLY A 29 8.18 0.47 7.63
N PHE A 30 7.05 -0.06 7.17
CA PHE A 30 6.06 0.70 6.39
C PHE A 30 5.64 2.04 7.02
N PRO A 31 5.37 2.15 8.34
CA PRO A 31 5.04 3.44 8.96
C PRO A 31 6.16 4.49 8.84
N ILE A 32 7.41 4.06 8.95
CA ILE A 32 8.59 4.94 8.84
C ILE A 32 8.78 5.36 7.38
N LEU A 33 8.61 4.43 6.44
CA LEU A 33 8.65 4.71 5.01
C LEU A 33 7.63 5.78 4.60
N VAL A 34 6.38 5.63 5.04
CA VAL A 34 5.29 6.58 4.74
C VAL A 34 5.57 7.94 5.38
N LYS A 35 6.07 7.98 6.62
CA LYS A 35 6.47 9.24 7.28
C LYS A 35 7.58 9.94 6.49
N GLN A 36 8.61 9.21 6.07
CA GLN A 36 9.70 9.78 5.28
C GLN A 36 9.22 10.36 3.94
N LEU A 37 8.27 9.70 3.27
CA LEU A 37 7.69 10.22 2.03
C LEU A 37 6.89 11.52 2.27
N LEU A 38 6.16 11.61 3.39
CA LEU A 38 5.46 12.84 3.79
C LEU A 38 6.47 13.96 4.10
N ASP A 39 7.49 13.68 4.91
CA ASP A 39 8.53 14.65 5.31
C ASP A 39 9.31 15.16 4.08
N GLN A 40 9.43 14.35 3.03
CA GLN A 40 10.05 14.71 1.74
C GLN A 40 9.09 15.46 0.78
N GLY A 41 7.83 15.70 1.18
CA GLY A 41 6.81 16.33 0.32
C GLY A 41 6.43 15.49 -0.90
N LYS A 42 6.70 14.17 -0.86
CA LYS A 42 6.48 13.24 -1.97
C LYS A 42 5.05 12.70 -2.03
N ILE A 43 4.31 12.82 -0.92
CA ILE A 43 2.90 12.48 -0.74
C ILE A 43 2.28 13.50 0.22
N ASP A 44 0.95 13.64 0.19
CA ASP A 44 0.20 14.49 1.13
C ASP A 44 -0.43 13.67 2.28
N GLU A 45 -1.06 14.36 3.23
CA GLU A 45 -1.71 13.74 4.40
C GLU A 45 -2.86 12.79 4.03
N GLN A 46 -3.57 13.06 2.92
CA GLN A 46 -4.65 12.22 2.45
C GLN A 46 -4.11 10.87 1.96
N ILE A 47 -3.03 10.90 1.15
CA ILE A 47 -2.33 9.69 0.71
C ILE A 47 -1.76 8.91 1.90
N VAL A 48 -1.27 9.59 2.95
CA VAL A 48 -0.81 8.93 4.17
C VAL A 48 -1.95 8.17 4.87
N ALA A 49 -3.13 8.78 4.98
CA ALA A 49 -4.30 8.14 5.58
C ALA A 49 -4.74 6.91 4.76
N ASP A 50 -4.78 7.05 3.44
CA ASP A 50 -5.15 5.98 2.52
C ASP A 50 -4.15 4.80 2.57
N LEU A 51 -2.84 5.09 2.62
CA LEU A 51 -1.79 4.08 2.76
C LEU A 51 -1.88 3.33 4.09
N LYS A 52 -2.20 4.01 5.20
CA LYS A 52 -2.42 3.37 6.50
C LYS A 52 -3.62 2.42 6.45
N LYS A 53 -4.76 2.89 5.91
CA LYS A 53 -5.97 2.07 5.75
C LYS A 53 -5.70 0.84 4.90
N LEU A 54 -5.00 0.99 3.77
CA LEU A 54 -4.61 -0.13 2.92
C LEU A 54 -3.70 -1.13 3.65
N TRP A 55 -2.72 -0.64 4.42
CA TRP A 55 -1.78 -1.51 5.15
C TRP A 55 -2.48 -2.32 6.24
N GLU A 56 -3.44 -1.73 6.94
CA GLU A 56 -4.28 -2.45 7.91
C GLU A 56 -5.11 -3.55 7.24
N LEU A 57 -5.73 -3.24 6.09
CA LEU A 57 -6.47 -4.23 5.30
C LEU A 57 -5.56 -5.37 4.84
N ARG A 58 -4.37 -5.05 4.31
CA ARG A 58 -3.36 -6.03 3.92
C ARG A 58 -2.96 -6.95 5.07
N ASN A 59 -2.76 -6.40 6.26
CA ASN A 59 -2.40 -7.20 7.42
C ASN A 59 -3.53 -8.12 7.87
N LYS A 60 -4.79 -7.66 7.83
CA LYS A 60 -5.96 -8.51 8.11
C LYS A 60 -6.07 -9.66 7.11
N VAL A 61 -5.89 -9.37 5.82
CA VAL A 61 -5.92 -10.39 4.76
C VAL A 61 -4.79 -11.42 4.94
N TYR A 62 -3.61 -10.97 5.36
CA TYR A 62 -2.46 -11.84 5.61
C TYR A 62 -2.59 -12.68 6.89
N SER A 63 -3.19 -12.12 7.96
CA SER A 63 -3.27 -12.77 9.28
C SER A 63 -4.42 -13.76 9.41
N THR A 64 -5.42 -13.67 8.54
CA THR A 64 -6.68 -14.43 8.64
C THR A 64 -6.82 -15.28 7.39
N PRO A 65 -7.22 -16.56 7.47
CA PRO A 65 -7.60 -17.34 6.30
C PRO A 65 -8.87 -16.71 5.70
N THR A 66 -8.65 -15.70 4.87
CA THR A 66 -9.70 -14.99 4.16
C THR A 66 -9.96 -15.80 2.90
N PRO A 67 -11.22 -16.18 2.59
CA PRO A 67 -11.51 -16.93 1.37
C PRO A 67 -10.91 -16.22 0.15
N GLU A 68 -10.47 -16.98 -0.85
CA GLU A 68 -9.71 -16.44 -1.99
C GLU A 68 -10.43 -15.27 -2.68
N ASP A 69 -11.76 -15.18 -2.63
CA ASP A 69 -12.54 -14.11 -3.30
C ASP A 69 -13.10 -13.01 -2.37
N SER A 70 -12.58 -12.85 -1.15
CA SER A 70 -13.21 -11.99 -0.13
C SER A 70 -12.69 -10.55 -0.03
N ILE A 71 -12.01 -10.02 -1.06
CA ILE A 71 -11.56 -8.62 -1.04
C ILE A 71 -12.70 -7.69 -1.42
N SER A 72 -13.19 -6.91 -0.45
CA SER A 72 -14.26 -5.91 -0.65
C SER A 72 -13.91 -4.91 -1.75
N ASP A 73 -14.91 -4.46 -2.52
CA ASP A 73 -14.74 -3.47 -3.59
C ASP A 73 -14.10 -2.16 -3.11
N GLU A 74 -14.37 -1.76 -1.86
CA GLU A 74 -13.74 -0.59 -1.23
C GLU A 74 -12.20 -0.73 -1.13
N ALA A 75 -11.71 -1.92 -0.77
CA ALA A 75 -10.28 -2.19 -0.70
C ALA A 75 -9.65 -2.20 -2.10
N GLN A 76 -10.36 -2.71 -3.10
CA GLN A 76 -9.93 -2.70 -4.49
C GLN A 76 -9.85 -1.26 -5.02
N ALA A 77 -10.88 -0.45 -4.78
CA ALA A 77 -10.94 0.96 -5.16
C ALA A 77 -9.84 1.79 -4.48
N LEU A 78 -9.59 1.55 -3.19
CA LEU A 78 -8.51 2.22 -2.46
C LEU A 78 -7.13 1.92 -3.06
N LEU A 79 -6.84 0.66 -3.36
CA LEU A 79 -5.58 0.25 -3.98
C LEU A 79 -5.42 0.87 -5.37
N ALA A 80 -6.46 0.82 -6.20
CA ALA A 80 -6.45 1.41 -7.53
C ALA A 80 -6.23 2.94 -7.48
N SER A 81 -6.91 3.63 -6.55
CA SER A 81 -6.74 5.07 -6.32
C SER A 81 -5.30 5.41 -5.94
N LEU A 82 -4.70 4.67 -4.99
CA LEU A 82 -3.31 4.88 -4.57
C LEU A 82 -2.31 4.66 -5.70
N ILE A 83 -2.48 3.61 -6.51
CA ILE A 83 -1.62 3.33 -7.67
C ILE A 83 -1.71 4.48 -8.69
N SER A 84 -2.92 5.00 -8.94
CA SER A 84 -3.15 6.11 -9.87
C SER A 84 -2.56 7.42 -9.36
N ASN A 85 -2.85 7.81 -8.12
CA ASN A 85 -2.43 9.08 -7.51
C ASN A 85 -0.91 9.18 -7.37
N LEU A 86 -0.25 8.07 -7.09
CA LEU A 86 1.21 8.02 -6.98
C LEU A 86 1.91 7.99 -8.36
N LYS A 87 1.14 8.07 -9.47
CA LYS A 87 1.63 8.00 -10.86
C LYS A 87 2.56 6.81 -11.08
N LEU A 88 2.18 5.66 -10.55
CA LEU A 88 3.00 4.46 -10.56
C LEU A 88 2.91 3.70 -11.90
N GLN A 89 2.68 4.38 -13.02
CA GLN A 89 2.61 3.76 -14.35
C GLN A 89 4.00 3.46 -14.91
#